data_AF-A0A9E4T5U7-F1
#
_entry.id   AF-A0A9E4T5U7-F1
#
_cell.length_a   1.000
_cell.length_b   1.000
_cell.length_c   1.000
_cell.angle_alpha   90.00
_cell.angle_beta   90.00
_cell.angle_gamma   90.00
#
_symmetry.space_group_name_H-M   'P 1'
#
loop_
_entity.id
_entity.type
_entity.pdbx_description
1 polymer ?
#
loop_
_entity_poly.entity_id
_entity_poly.type
_entity_poly.pdbx_seq_one_letter_code
_entity_poly.pdbx_strand_id
1 'polypeptide(L)' 'VDRDSALKTLRGFAYDGLDRSVDIGISRLRRKLNDNAHRPYRIKTVRGRGYLFVPDAWD' A
#
# COMPACT_ATOMS: atom_id res chain seq x y z
N VAL A 1 -1.16 -3.74 -6.73
CA VAL A 1 -2.49 -3.74 -6.09
C VAL A 1 -3.04 -2.32 -6.11
N ASP A 2 -4.20 -2.13 -6.73
CA ASP A 2 -4.91 -0.86 -6.72
C ASP A 2 -5.67 -0.65 -5.40
N ARG A 3 -6.01 0.61 -5.09
CA ARG A 3 -6.64 0.98 -3.81
C ARG A 3 -8.04 0.38 -3.67
N ASP A 4 -8.79 0.35 -4.76
CA ASP A 4 -10.17 -0.14 -4.77
C ASP A 4 -10.22 -1.64 -4.52
N SER A 5 -9.42 -2.43 -5.24
CA SER A 5 -9.27 -3.86 -5.00
C SER A 5 -8.78 -4.13 -3.58
N ALA A 6 -7.83 -3.36 -3.05
CA ALA A 6 -7.36 -3.54 -1.67
C ALA A 6 -8.49 -3.31 -0.66
N LEU A 7 -9.26 -2.22 -0.83
CA LEU A 7 -10.36 -1.92 0.07
C LEU A 7 -11.49 -2.94 -0.03
N LYS A 8 -11.86 -3.30 -1.27
CA LYS A 8 -12.87 -4.33 -1.54
C LYS A 8 -12.51 -5.67 -0.92
N THR A 9 -11.26 -6.11 -1.03
CA THR A 9 -10.80 -7.35 -0.39
C THR A 9 -10.77 -7.25 1.14
N LEU A 10 -10.37 -6.10 1.70
CA LEU A 10 -10.24 -5.94 3.16
C LEU A 10 -11.58 -5.70 3.87
N ARG A 11 -12.54 -5.05 3.20
CA ARG A 11 -13.74 -4.49 3.83
C ARG A 11 -15.04 -4.85 3.12
N GLY A 12 -14.97 -5.32 1.88
CA GLY A 12 -16.16 -5.74 1.10
C GLY A 12 -16.86 -4.60 0.35
N PHE A 13 -16.39 -3.36 0.45
CA PHE A 13 -16.97 -2.20 -0.21
C PHE A 13 -15.96 -1.46 -1.11
N ALA A 14 -16.49 -0.77 -2.11
CA ALA A 14 -15.71 -0.01 -3.09
C ALA A 14 -15.12 1.26 -2.48
N TYR A 15 -14.03 1.72 -3.09
CA TYR A 15 -13.31 2.93 -2.71
C TYR A 15 -14.12 4.18 -3.02
N ASP A 16 -14.42 4.96 -1.99
CA ASP A 16 -15.19 6.22 -2.08
C ASP A 16 -14.31 7.45 -2.42
N GLY A 17 -13.00 7.27 -2.60
CA GLY A 17 -12.06 8.37 -2.85
C GLY A 17 -11.57 9.10 -1.60
N LEU A 18 -12.25 8.93 -0.46
CA LEU A 18 -11.94 9.58 0.81
C LEU A 18 -11.29 8.62 1.81
N ASP A 19 -11.53 7.32 1.65
CA ASP A 19 -10.95 6.29 2.51
C ASP A 19 -9.41 6.31 2.41
N ARG A 20 -8.73 6.50 3.54
CA ARG A 20 -7.25 6.46 3.65
C ARG A 20 -6.78 5.24 4.45
N SER A 21 -7.66 4.29 4.75
CA SER A 21 -7.34 3.08 5.52
C SER A 21 -6.26 2.24 4.85
N VAL A 22 -6.28 2.13 3.52
CA VAL A 22 -5.22 1.46 2.75
C VAL A 22 -3.88 2.19 2.91
N ASP A 23 -3.84 3.52 2.77
CA ASP A 23 -2.62 4.31 3.00
C ASP A 23 -2.09 4.14 4.44
N ILE A 24 -2.97 4.15 5.44
CA ILE A 24 -2.62 3.94 6.84
C ILE A 24 -2.05 2.54 7.05
N GLY A 25 -2.66 1.52 6.43
CA GLY A 25 -2.18 0.14 6.46
C GLY A 25 -0.77 0.03 5.86
N ILE A 26 -0.55 0.62 4.69
CA ILE A 26 0.77 0.65 4.04
C ILE A 26 1.80 1.39 4.90
N SER A 27 1.44 2.51 5.53
CA SER A 27 2.33 3.24 6.44
C SER A 27 2.74 2.41 7.65
N ARG A 28 1.79 1.69 8.26
CA ARG A 28 2.06 0.76 9.37
C ARG A 28 2.92 -0.41 8.93
N LEU A 29 2.65 -0.98 7.75
CA LEU A 29 3.41 -2.09 7.19
C LEU A 29 4.86 -1.67 6.91
N ARG A 30 5.07 -0.51 6.28
CA ARG A 30 6.40 0.07 6.07
C ARG A 30 7.18 0.20 7.37
N ARG A 31 6.54 0.72 8.42
CA ARG A 31 7.17 0.82 9.74
C ARG A 31 7.57 -0.53 10.32
N LYS A 32 6.71 -1.54 10.22
CA LYS A 32 7.01 -2.91 10.70
C LYS A 32 8.15 -3.57 9.92
N LEU A 33 8.26 -3.25 8.63
CA LEU A 33 9.29 -3.78 7.73
C LEU A 33 10.57 -2.93 7.72
N ASN A 34 10.67 -1.88 8.54
CA ASN A 34 11.72 -0.85 8.46
C ASN A 34 11.93 -0.29 7.03
N ASP A 35 10.86 -0.22 6.23
CA ASP A 35 10.87 0.30 4.87
C ASP A 35 10.61 1.81 4.87
N ASN A 36 11.59 2.59 4.41
CA ASN A 36 11.51 4.05 4.44
C ASN A 36 10.62 4.57 3.30
N ALA A 37 9.61 5.37 3.62
CA ALA A 37 8.72 5.95 2.60
C ALA A 37 9.43 6.91 1.61
N HIS A 38 10.54 7.54 2.01
CA HIS A 38 11.35 8.41 1.16
C HIS A 38 12.31 7.64 0.24
N ARG A 39 12.70 6.43 0.66
CA ARG A 39 13.51 5.50 -0.13
C ARG A 39 12.89 4.10 -0.04
N PRO A 40 11.72 3.91 -0.68
CA PRO A 40 10.98 2.66 -0.57
C PRO A 40 11.77 1.55 -1.26
N TYR A 41 12.22 0.58 -0.47
CA TYR A 41 12.92 -0.60 -0.94
C TYR A 41 11.94 -1.74 -1.20
N ARG A 42 10.98 -1.94 -0.29
CA ARG A 42 10.03 -3.07 -0.34
C ARG A 42 8.70 -2.70 -0.98
N ILE A 43 8.09 -1.59 -0.58
CA ILE A 43 6.75 -1.19 -1.01
C ILE A 43 6.81 0.13 -1.77
N LYS A 44 6.62 0.10 -3.09
CA LYS A 44 6.63 1.28 -3.95
C LYS A 44 5.22 1.86 -4.12
N THR A 45 5.07 3.17 -3.94
CA THR A 45 3.81 3.87 -4.23
C THR A 45 3.79 4.34 -5.68
N VAL A 46 2.76 3.96 -6.42
CA VAL A 46 2.46 4.47 -7.77
C VAL A 46 1.29 5.44 -7.65
N ARG A 47 1.57 6.74 -7.79
CA ARG A 47 0.54 7.79 -7.69
C ARG A 47 -0.58 7.54 -8.71
N GLY A 48 -1.83 7.68 -8.28
CA GLY A 48 -3.01 7.41 -9.10
C GLY A 48 -3.31 5.94 -9.40
N ARG A 49 -2.40 4.99 -9.11
CA ARG A 49 -2.63 3.56 -9.35
C ARG A 49 -2.73 2.71 -8.08
N GLY A 50 -1.82 2.88 -7.12
CA GLY A 50 -1.81 2.07 -5.90
C GLY A 50 -0.40 1.76 -5.39
N TYR A 51 -0.18 0.51 -4.98
CA TYR A 51 1.09 0.04 -4.40
C TYR A 51 1.59 -1.21 -5.10
N LEU A 52 2.91 -1.32 -5.17
CA LEU A 52 3.63 -2.46 -5.72
C LEU A 52 4.62 -2.99 -4.69
N PHE A 53 4.76 -4.30 -4.66
CA PHE A 53 5.80 -5.00 -3.92
C PHE A 53 7.00 -5.20 -4.85
N VAL A 54 8.20 -4.85 -4.39
CA VAL A 54 9.44 -5.04 -5.14
C VAL A 54 9.89 -6.49 -4.94
N PRO A 55 9.98 -7.35 -5.98
CA PRO A 55 10.30 -8.77 -5.81
C PRO A 55 11.64 -9.01 -5.12
N ASP A 56 12.66 -8.23 -5.45
CA ASP A 56 14.05 -8.43 -5.00
C ASP A 56 14.34 -7.86 -3.59
N ALA A 57 13.30 -7.39 -2.89
CA ALA A 57 13.44 -6.70 -1.60
C ALA A 57 13.07 -7.57 -0.38
N TRP A 58 12.84 -8.88 -0.59
CA TRP A 58 12.30 -9.81 0.40
C TRP A 58 13.22 -10.99 0.73
N ASP A 59 14.46 -10.96 0.23
CA ASP A 59 15.52 -11.90 0.63
C ASP A 59 16.06 -11.61 2.05
#